data_AF-A0AAE3ZY83-F1
#
_entry.id   AF-A0AAE3ZY83-F1
#
_cell.length_a   1.000
_cell.length_b   1.000
_cell.length_c   1.000
_cell.angle_alpha   90.00
_cell.angle_beta   90.00
_cell.angle_gamma   90.00
#
_symmetry.space_group_name_H-M   'P 1'
#
loop_
_entity.id
_entity.type
_entity.pdbx_description
1 polymer ?
#
loop_
_entity_poly.entity_id
_entity_poly.type
_entity_poly.pdbx_seq_one_letter_code
_entity_poly.pdbx_strand_id
1 'polypeptide(L)'
;MTTVHDTAGGHDGLLRLAHAWHTRALADEVVAHAFSHGHHPDHTTRLAAYRSEALGGPPLFSTAVGDETTVVRLHSGNGPHKDMDRRAIDAFAPRSPTSPCPPRSRGFSSTTSLGPPRSR
;
A
#
# COMPACT_ATOMS: atom_id res chain seq x y z
N MET A 1 24.50 4.38 18.72
CA MET A 1 23.64 3.19 18.54
C MET A 1 23.03 3.33 17.15
N THR A 2 23.14 2.31 16.29
CA THR A 2 22.60 2.36 14.91
C THR A 2 21.09 2.10 14.95
N THR A 3 20.31 2.92 14.25
CA THR A 3 18.84 2.75 14.19
C THR A 3 18.44 1.77 13.08
N VAL A 4 17.16 1.35 13.09
CA VAL A 4 16.60 0.56 11.98
C VAL A 4 16.56 1.41 10.71
N HIS A 5 16.21 2.70 10.82
CA HIS A 5 16.31 3.65 9.72
C HIS A 5 17.70 3.64 9.07
N ASP A 6 18.78 3.72 9.87
CA ASP A 6 20.15 3.71 9.34
C ASP A 6 20.48 2.39 8.65
N THR A 7 20.09 1.27 9.25
CA THR A 7 20.33 -0.08 8.70
C THR A 7 19.55 -0.32 7.41
N ALA A 8 18.37 0.29 7.27
CA ALA A 8 17.57 0.24 6.05
C ALA A 8 18.16 1.07 4.89
N GLY A 9 19.23 1.83 5.12
CA GLY A 9 19.81 2.76 4.15
C GLY A 9 19.19 4.15 4.18
N GLY A 10 18.69 4.57 5.34
CA GLY A 10 18.06 5.86 5.57
C GLY A 10 16.73 6.03 4.84
N HIS A 11 16.32 7.30 4.66
CA HIS A 11 15.07 7.65 4.01
C HIS A 11 14.94 7.05 2.60
N ASP A 12 16.00 7.11 1.79
CA ASP A 12 16.00 6.57 0.43
C ASP A 12 15.79 5.05 0.41
N GLY A 13 16.35 4.35 1.39
CA GLY A 13 16.11 2.92 1.59
C GLY A 13 14.66 2.61 1.91
N LEU A 14 14.05 3.38 2.81
CA LEU A 14 12.64 3.24 3.16
C LEU A 14 11.70 3.69 2.04
N LEU A 15 12.10 4.64 1.19
CA LEU A 15 11.36 5.02 0.00
C LEU A 15 11.34 3.87 -1.02
N ARG A 16 12.50 3.25 -1.29
CA ARG A 16 12.55 2.04 -2.14
C ARG A 16 11.68 0.91 -1.57
N LEU A 17 11.73 0.69 -0.26
CA LEU A 17 10.88 -0.29 0.42
C LEU A 17 9.39 0.04 0.28
N ALA A 18 9.00 1.30 0.48
CA ALA A 18 7.62 1.75 0.36
C ALA A 18 7.07 1.52 -1.05
N HIS A 19 7.85 1.86 -2.09
CA HIS A 19 7.48 1.59 -3.48
C HIS A 19 7.32 0.09 -3.76
N ALA A 20 8.30 -0.72 -3.35
CA ALA A 20 8.26 -2.17 -3.59
C ALA A 20 7.07 -2.84 -2.88
N TRP A 21 6.82 -2.46 -1.62
CA TRP A 21 5.67 -2.93 -0.85
C TRP A 21 4.35 -2.51 -1.48
N HIS A 22 4.18 -1.22 -1.81
CA HIS A 22 2.94 -0.69 -2.37
C HIS A 22 2.60 -1.34 -3.73
N THR A 23 3.62 -1.56 -4.56
CA THR A 23 3.46 -2.26 -5.84
C THR A 23 2.92 -3.68 -5.64
N ARG A 24 3.42 -4.41 -4.64
CA ARG A 24 2.95 -5.77 -4.32
C ARG A 24 1.58 -5.76 -3.67
N ALA A 25 1.30 -4.79 -2.80
CA ALA A 25 0.00 -4.61 -2.17
C ALA A 25 -1.10 -4.35 -3.21
N LEU A 26 -0.84 -3.52 -4.23
CA LEU A 26 -1.77 -3.29 -5.34
C LEU A 26 -1.93 -4.50 -6.27
N ALA A 27 -0.97 -5.42 -6.29
CA ALA A 27 -1.03 -6.65 -7.10
C ALA A 27 -1.71 -7.83 -6.38
N ASP A 28 -1.89 -7.76 -5.05
CA ASP A 28 -2.57 -8.78 -4.26
C ASP A 28 -4.09 -8.52 -4.25
N GLU A 29 -4.88 -9.54 -4.58
CA GLU A 29 -6.34 -9.44 -4.72
C GLU A 29 -7.06 -9.04 -3.42
N VAL A 30 -6.48 -9.33 -2.25
CA VAL A 30 -7.06 -9.00 -0.94
C VAL A 30 -6.53 -7.66 -0.47
N VAL A 31 -5.22 -7.43 -0.52
CA VAL A 31 -4.61 -6.20 -0.01
C VAL A 31 -4.97 -4.98 -0.87
N ALA A 32 -5.13 -5.16 -2.19
CA ALA A 32 -5.55 -4.08 -3.08
C ALA A 32 -6.92 -3.48 -2.71
N HIS A 33 -7.77 -4.23 -2.01
CA HIS A 33 -9.06 -3.72 -1.54
C HIS A 33 -8.91 -2.53 -0.58
N ALA A 34 -7.85 -2.50 0.23
CA ALA A 34 -7.57 -1.35 1.12
C ALA A 34 -7.33 -0.03 0.34
N PHE A 35 -7.02 -0.12 -0.96
CA PHE A 35 -6.75 1.01 -1.84
C PHE A 35 -7.85 1.24 -2.89
N SER A 36 -8.96 0.50 -2.84
CA SER A 36 -10.00 0.53 -3.89
C SER A 36 -10.72 1.88 -4.01
N HIS A 37 -10.74 2.67 -2.93
CA HIS A 37 -11.30 4.02 -2.90
C HIS A 37 -10.28 5.10 -3.32
N GLY A 38 -9.13 4.69 -3.83
CA GLY A 38 -8.01 5.57 -4.18
C GLY A 38 -7.02 5.76 -3.03
N HIS A 39 -5.89 6.36 -3.37
CA HIS A 39 -4.85 6.76 -2.43
C HIS A 39 -4.22 8.07 -2.92
N HIS A 40 -3.54 8.78 -2.03
CA HIS A 40 -2.85 10.01 -2.37
C HIS A 40 -1.80 9.77 -3.49
N PRO A 41 -1.60 10.67 -4.47
CA PRO A 41 -0.58 10.51 -5.51
C PRO A 41 0.82 10.23 -4.94
N ASP A 42 1.18 10.95 -3.87
CA ASP A 42 2.45 10.77 -3.16
C ASP A 42 2.41 9.72 -2.03
N HIS A 43 1.50 8.74 -2.08
CA HIS A 43 1.31 7.77 -1.00
C HIS A 43 2.62 7.09 -0.56
N THR A 44 3.46 6.65 -1.51
CA THR A 44 4.73 5.99 -1.18
C THR A 44 5.72 6.92 -0.50
N THR A 45 5.79 8.20 -0.91
CA THR A 45 6.62 9.22 -0.25
C THR A 45 6.14 9.50 1.17
N ARG A 46 4.82 9.67 1.36
CA ARG A 46 4.22 9.88 2.69
C ARG A 46 4.45 8.68 3.61
N LEU A 47 4.33 7.47 3.07
CA LEU A 47 4.59 6.22 3.80
C LEU A 47 6.06 6.07 4.18
N ALA A 48 6.98 6.46 3.30
CA ALA A 48 8.41 6.45 3.57
C ALA A 48 8.77 7.46 4.67
N ALA A 49 8.22 8.67 4.64
CA ALA A 49 8.42 9.67 5.69
C ALA A 49 7.93 9.15 7.05
N TYR A 50 6.71 8.60 7.09
CA TYR A 50 6.13 8.03 8.31
C TYR A 50 7.00 6.92 8.90
N ARG A 51 7.38 5.94 8.08
CA ARG A 51 8.22 4.82 8.52
C ARG A 51 9.64 5.27 8.88
N SER A 52 10.18 6.29 8.21
CA SER A 52 11.51 6.83 8.54
C SER A 52 11.53 7.38 9.95
N GLU A 53 10.55 8.20 10.30
CA GLU A 53 10.41 8.77 11.63
C GLU A 53 10.15 7.68 12.69
N ALA A 54 9.21 6.76 12.42
CA ALA A 54 8.88 5.67 13.34
C ALA A 54 10.05 4.70 13.61
N LEU A 55 11.00 4.58 12.68
CA LEU A 55 12.15 3.68 12.77
C LEU A 55 13.44 4.36 13.26
N GLY A 56 13.32 5.58 13.80
CA GLY A 56 14.42 6.33 14.44
C GLY A 56 15.13 7.34 13.53
N GLY A 57 14.56 7.65 12.37
CA GLY A 57 15.04 8.72 11.49
C GLY A 57 14.55 10.11 11.89
N PRO A 58 14.87 11.15 11.10
CA PRO A 58 14.42 12.52 11.34
C PRO A 58 12.88 12.65 11.26
N PRO A 59 12.28 13.69 11.88
CA PRO A 59 10.84 13.85 11.98
C PRO A 59 10.19 14.37 10.68
N LEU A 60 10.42 13.69 9.56
CA LEU A 60 9.98 14.14 8.24
C LEU A 60 8.46 14.08 8.07
N PHE A 61 7.78 13.18 8.79
CA PHE A 61 6.34 13.03 8.69
C PHE A 61 5.62 14.06 9.55
N SER A 62 5.98 14.15 10.82
CA SER A 62 5.36 15.09 11.77
C SER A 62 5.57 16.56 11.42
N THR A 63 6.67 16.89 10.72
CA THR A 63 6.96 18.28 10.34
C THR A 63 6.26 18.74 9.06
N ALA A 64 5.96 17.84 8.12
CA ALA A 64 5.53 18.21 6.78
C ALA A 64 4.28 17.49 6.25
N VAL A 65 3.86 16.39 6.89
CA VAL A 65 2.90 15.45 6.29
C VAL A 65 1.64 15.26 7.13
N GLY A 66 1.78 15.08 8.43
CA GLY A 66 0.67 14.82 9.37
C GLY A 66 1.18 14.26 10.69
N ASP A 67 0.29 13.71 11.52
CA ASP A 67 0.64 13.15 12.82
C ASP A 67 0.22 11.68 12.96
N GLU A 68 0.74 11.01 14.00
CA GLU A 68 0.39 9.62 14.33
C GLU A 68 -1.13 9.44 14.49
N THR A 69 -1.79 10.39 15.14
CA THR A 69 -3.25 10.39 15.35
C THR A 69 -4.01 10.27 14.04
N THR A 70 -3.57 10.96 12.99
CA THR A 70 -4.17 10.90 11.66
C THR A 70 -3.99 9.54 11.02
N VAL A 71 -2.82 8.90 11.18
CA VAL A 71 -2.57 7.54 10.67
C VAL A 71 -3.43 6.52 11.40
N VAL A 72 -3.49 6.59 12.73
CA VAL A 72 -4.32 5.70 13.55
C VAL A 72 -5.79 5.83 13.16
N ARG A 73 -6.31 7.06 13.04
CA ARG A 73 -7.70 7.30 12.65
C ARG A 73 -8.02 6.76 11.26
N LEU A 74 -7.09 6.85 10.31
CA LEU A 74 -7.26 6.32 8.95
C LEU A 74 -7.38 4.79 8.92
N HIS A 75 -6.65 4.10 9.80
CA HIS A 75 -6.61 2.62 9.81
C HIS A 75 -7.54 1.98 10.86
N SER A 76 -8.13 2.78 11.75
CA SER A 76 -9.06 2.30 12.78
C SER A 76 -10.47 2.08 12.23
N GLY A 77 -11.26 1.25 12.93
CA GLY A 77 -12.69 1.08 12.64
C GLY A 77 -13.01 0.13 11.49
N ASN A 78 -12.01 -0.46 10.83
CA ASN A 78 -12.22 -1.40 9.73
C ASN A 78 -12.60 -2.82 10.21
N GLY A 79 -12.35 -3.13 11.49
CA GLY A 79 -12.58 -4.45 12.09
C GLY A 79 -11.38 -5.40 11.88
N PRO A 80 -11.44 -6.65 12.38
CA PRO A 80 -10.34 -7.60 12.22
C PRO A 80 -10.21 -8.10 10.78
N HIS A 81 -8.99 -8.06 10.23
CA HIS A 81 -8.71 -8.48 8.84
C HIS A 81 -7.50 -9.43 8.74
N LYS A 82 -7.51 -10.52 9.50
CA LYS A 82 -6.36 -11.44 9.64
C LYS A 82 -5.69 -11.86 8.32
N ASP A 83 -6.47 -12.13 7.28
CA ASP A 83 -5.93 -12.51 5.96
C ASP A 83 -5.29 -11.32 5.22
N MET A 84 -5.90 -10.14 5.28
CA MET A 84 -5.32 -8.92 4.73
C MET A 84 -4.04 -8.55 5.49
N ASP A 85 -4.06 -8.60 6.82
CA ASP A 85 -2.92 -8.31 7.68
C ASP A 85 -1.73 -9.21 7.32
N ARG A 86 -1.98 -10.52 7.22
CA ARG A 86 -0.95 -11.50 6.83
C ARG A 86 -0.39 -11.20 5.44
N ARG A 87 -1.25 -11.00 4.43
CA ARG A 87 -0.81 -10.74 3.05
C ARG A 87 -0.08 -9.39 2.92
N ALA A 88 -0.49 -8.38 3.68
CA ALA A 88 0.17 -7.08 3.73
C ALA A 88 1.56 -7.18 4.38
N ILE A 89 1.73 -8.05 5.38
CA ILE A 89 3.04 -8.39 5.95
C ILE A 89 3.89 -9.15 4.92
N ASP A 90 3.33 -10.16 4.25
CA ASP A 90 4.03 -10.94 3.23
C ASP A 90 4.54 -10.06 2.07
N ALA A 91 3.82 -8.98 1.74
CA ALA A 91 4.23 -8.02 0.71
C ALA A 91 5.56 -7.27 1.04
N PHE A 92 6.02 -7.27 2.29
CA PHE A 92 7.35 -6.73 2.63
C PHE A 92 8.48 -7.63 2.13
N ALA A 93 8.25 -8.95 2.10
CA ALA A 93 9.26 -9.89 1.63
C ALA A 93 9.37 -9.84 0.09
N PRO A 94 10.58 -10.01 -0.48
CA PRO A 94 10.70 -10.33 -1.89
C PRO A 94 9.98 -11.65 -2.16
N ARG A 95 9.21 -11.69 -3.25
CA ARG A 95 8.52 -12.91 -3.66
C ARG A 95 9.55 -14.00 -3.90
N SER A 96 9.45 -15.11 -3.16
CA SER A 96 10.26 -16.30 -3.45
C SER A 96 9.98 -16.74 -4.89
N PRO A 97 10.98 -17.21 -5.65
CA PRO A 97 10.74 -17.78 -6.99
C PRO A 97 9.72 -18.94 -6.97
N THR A 98 9.51 -19.57 -5.82
CA THR A 98 8.52 -20.64 -5.62
C THR A 98 7.12 -20.14 -5.27
N SER A 99 6.92 -18.84 -5.04
CA SER A 99 5.60 -18.30 -4.73
C SER A 99 4.72 -18.29 -5.99
N PRO A 100 3.52 -18.90 -5.93
CA PRO A 100 2.62 -18.97 -7.08
C PRO A 100 2.30 -17.58 -7.61
N CYS A 101 2.23 -17.46 -8.94
CA CYS A 101 1.78 -16.23 -9.57
C CYS A 101 0.30 -16.03 -9.26
N PRO A 102 -0.13 -14.86 -8.73
CA PRO A 102 -1.55 -14.62 -8.59
C PRO A 102 -2.21 -14.73 -9.97
N PRO A 103 -3.42 -15.30 -10.04
CA PRO A 103 -4.11 -15.47 -11.30
C PRO A 103 -4.28 -14.09 -11.94
N ARG A 104 -3.91 -13.99 -13.22
CA ARG A 104 -4.11 -12.77 -14.01
C ARG A 104 -5.60 -12.43 -13.94
N SER A 105 -5.95 -11.28 -13.36
CA SER A 105 -7.33 -10.82 -13.31
C SER A 105 -7.86 -10.81 -14.75
N ARG A 106 -8.91 -11.60 -15.00
CA ARG A 106 -9.60 -11.58 -16.28
C ARG A 106 -10.16 -10.17 -16.43
N GLY A 107 -9.65 -9.42 -17.41
CA GLY A 107 -10.10 -8.08 -17.69
C GLY A 107 -11.62 -8.06 -17.78
N PHE A 108 -12.23 -7.13 -17.04
CA PHE A 108 -13.65 -6.86 -17.09
C PHE A 108 -14.01 -6.47 -18.53
N SER A 109 -14.55 -7.43 -19.30
CA SER A 109 -15.04 -7.16 -20.65
C SER A 109 -16.42 -6.53 -20.52
N SER A 110 -16.48 -5.20 -20.47
CA SER A 110 -17.73 -4.46 -20.59
C SER A 110 -18.24 -4.54 -22.04
N THR A 111 -18.88 -5.65 -22.41
CA THR A 111 -19.79 -5.65 -23.56
C THR A 111 -21.13 -5.09 -23.10
N THR A 112 -21.25 -3.77 -23.05
CA THR A 112 -22.55 -3.11 -23.06
C THR A 112 -23.07 -3.15 -24.49
N SER A 113 -23.95 -4.11 -24.78
CA SER A 113 -24.79 -4.08 -25.98
C SER A 113 -25.78 -2.93 -25.83
N LEU A 114 -25.55 -1.81 -26.53
CA LEU A 114 -26.56 -0.77 -26.71
C LEU A 114 -27.67 -1.34 -27.62
N GLY A 115 -28.82 -1.67 -27.04
CA GLY A 115 -30.05 -1.85 -27.81
C GLY A 115 -30.53 -0.51 -28.38
N PRO A 116 -31.25 -0.51 -29.53
CA PRO A 116 -31.61 0.72 -30.22
C PRO A 116 -32.71 1.49 -29.46
N PRO A 117 -32.79 2.83 -29.62
CA PRO A 117 -33.76 3.65 -28.93
C PRO A 117 -35.18 3.36 -29.45
N ARG A 118 -36.12 3.07 -28.52
CA ARG A 118 -37.54 3.04 -28.84
C ARG A 118 -38.06 4.47 -28.99
N SER A 119 -38.59 4.78 -30.17
CA SER A 119 -39.34 6.01 -30.43
C SER A 119 -40.78 5.87 -29.94
N ARG A 120 -41.22 6.77 -29.05
CA ARG A 120 -42.42 7.62 -29.17
C ARG A 120 -42.65 8.41 -27.90
#